data_AF-A0A1I7FK42-F1
#
_entry.id   AF-A0A1I7FK42-F1
#
_cell.length_a   1.000
_cell.length_b   1.000
_cell.length_c   1.000
_cell.angle_alpha   90.00
_cell.angle_beta   90.00
_cell.angle_gamma   90.00
#
_symmetry.space_group_name_H-M   'P 1'
#
loop_
_entity.id
_entity.type
_entity.pdbx_description
1 polymer ?
#
loop_
_entity_poly.entity_id
_entity_poly.type
_entity_poly.pdbx_seq_one_letter_code
_entity_poly.pdbx_strand_id
1 'polypeptide(L)'
;MAKMITPRNPKSVARTPIGVLRTEYNMLADDYTDVVNGEKLLCPCCGEWKKATAFYQDQRFATGRFYFCTECLLDMATDYDKKTKTRTDNREKTMKVLQLLDLPFIESLYQNCLKKIEEDTGERQRPTAFQMLVTQYKSFPQYKGKTWKDSSYTATDEDLDDEDSEGVAKISPRTVKNGRKRFGAGYSDEEYQFLENEYQEWMTRYECNTKAQEEIFERLAMKKLEIHKATLAGDSTDKLDATYQQWLQTANITPRQSASNNVTDAQTFGTLIQKFEEDRPLPEIDPELKDVDKIGLLIDVFFKGHLSKMFGLKNAFANIYEKYMKKYTVEPPTYEEEEDSESIFDRVFGNMDG
;
A
#
# COMPACT_ATOMS: atom_id res chain seq x y z
N MET A 1 32.21 21.48 -8.35
CA MET A 1 33.19 20.76 -9.18
C MET A 1 34.15 19.99 -8.29
N ALA A 2 33.66 18.92 -7.65
CA ALA A 2 34.52 17.96 -6.97
C ALA A 2 35.18 17.07 -8.02
N LYS A 3 36.29 17.55 -8.58
CA LYS A 3 37.17 16.76 -9.44
C LYS A 3 37.99 15.82 -8.56
N MET A 4 38.15 14.58 -8.99
CA MET A 4 39.12 13.66 -8.37
C MET A 4 40.47 14.38 -8.29
N ILE A 5 41.16 14.28 -7.15
CA ILE A 5 42.48 14.92 -7.03
C ILE A 5 43.37 14.27 -8.10
N THR A 6 43.88 15.08 -9.03
CA THR A 6 44.79 14.61 -10.06
C THR A 6 46.23 14.78 -9.60
N PRO A 7 47.14 13.86 -9.95
CA PRO A 7 48.55 14.01 -9.64
C PRO A 7 49.11 15.29 -10.25
N ARG A 8 49.93 16.01 -9.47
CA ARG A 8 50.57 17.25 -9.92
C ARG A 8 51.59 17.00 -11.03
N ASN A 9 51.78 18.00 -11.89
CA ASN A 9 52.80 17.95 -12.93
C ASN A 9 54.21 17.83 -12.28
N PRO A 10 55.09 16.94 -12.77
CA PRO A 10 56.44 16.74 -12.20
C PRO A 10 57.26 18.02 -12.00
N LYS A 11 57.09 19.04 -12.85
CA LYS A 11 57.77 20.35 -12.69
C LYS A 11 57.31 21.14 -11.47
N SER A 12 56.05 20.96 -11.06
CA SER A 12 55.49 21.60 -9.86
C SER A 12 55.90 20.86 -8.58
N VAL A 13 55.98 19.53 -8.64
CA VAL A 13 56.41 18.67 -7.52
C VAL A 13 57.82 19.04 -7.05
N ALA A 14 58.75 19.29 -7.99
CA ALA A 14 60.13 19.65 -7.69
C ALA A 14 60.29 20.99 -6.95
N ARG A 15 59.29 21.88 -6.97
CA ARG A 15 59.34 23.21 -6.33
C ARG A 15 58.65 23.25 -4.96
N THR A 16 57.97 22.18 -4.57
CA THR A 16 57.20 22.10 -3.33
C THR A 16 58.00 21.46 -2.19
N PRO A 17 57.86 21.96 -0.95
CA PRO A 17 58.55 21.38 0.20
C PRO A 17 58.00 19.98 0.53
N ILE A 18 58.88 19.11 1.04
CA ILE A 18 58.60 17.67 1.19
C ILE A 18 57.44 17.37 2.17
N GLY A 19 57.27 18.22 3.19
CA GLY A 19 56.16 18.08 4.15
C GLY A 19 54.80 18.26 3.48
N VAL A 20 54.69 19.22 2.55
CA VAL A 20 53.45 19.49 1.79
C VAL A 20 53.21 18.38 0.77
N LEU A 21 54.27 17.86 0.13
CA LEU A 21 54.14 16.73 -0.79
C LEU A 21 53.63 15.47 -0.09
N ARG A 22 54.08 15.20 1.14
CA ARG A 22 53.61 14.06 1.93
C ARG A 22 52.13 14.18 2.27
N THR A 23 51.67 15.36 2.68
CA THR A 23 50.24 15.58 2.95
C THR A 23 49.39 15.47 1.69
N GLU A 24 49.83 16.05 0.58
CA GLU A 24 49.12 15.98 -0.71
C GLU A 24 49.07 14.55 -1.26
N TYR A 25 50.16 13.79 -1.13
CA TYR A 25 50.22 12.38 -1.50
C TYR A 25 49.25 11.55 -0.66
N ASN A 26 49.23 11.74 0.66
CA ASN A 26 48.31 11.01 1.53
C ASN A 26 46.85 11.32 1.17
N MET A 27 46.50 12.59 0.95
CA MET A 27 45.14 12.96 0.51
C MET A 27 44.76 12.34 -0.83
N LEU A 28 45.71 12.28 -1.78
CA LEU A 28 45.51 11.63 -3.07
C LEU A 28 45.32 10.11 -2.90
N ALA A 29 46.17 9.47 -2.10
CA ALA A 29 46.12 8.04 -1.83
C ALA A 29 44.80 7.66 -1.16
N ASP A 30 44.38 8.43 -0.15
CA ASP A 30 43.10 8.27 0.55
C ASP A 30 41.92 8.38 -0.44
N ASP A 31 41.95 9.38 -1.34
CA ASP A 31 40.94 9.55 -2.39
C ASP A 31 40.84 8.34 -3.33
N TYR A 32 41.98 7.75 -3.73
CA TYR A 32 42.00 6.54 -4.56
C TYR A 32 41.55 5.30 -3.79
N THR A 33 41.94 5.16 -2.52
CA THR A 33 41.48 4.04 -1.70
C THR A 33 39.97 4.09 -1.48
N ASP A 34 39.38 5.27 -1.29
CA ASP A 34 37.94 5.43 -1.17
C ASP A 34 37.19 4.98 -2.44
N VAL A 35 37.78 5.21 -3.61
CA VAL A 35 37.21 4.75 -4.89
C VAL A 35 37.33 3.23 -5.02
N VAL A 36 38.48 2.66 -4.68
CA VAL A 36 38.69 1.19 -4.73
C VAL A 36 37.77 0.47 -3.75
N ASN A 37 37.55 1.04 -2.56
CA ASN A 37 36.65 0.51 -1.54
C ASN A 37 35.16 0.75 -1.85
N GLY A 38 34.83 1.48 -2.92
CA GLY A 38 33.45 1.80 -3.29
C GLY A 38 32.76 2.85 -2.40
N GLU A 39 33.53 3.57 -1.58
CA GLU A 39 33.04 4.68 -0.74
C GLU A 39 32.79 5.96 -1.55
N LYS A 40 33.45 6.10 -2.69
CA LYS A 40 33.21 7.17 -3.67
C LYS A 40 32.73 6.60 -4.99
N LEU A 41 31.68 7.21 -5.53
CA LEU A 41 31.06 6.83 -6.80
C LEU A 41 31.03 8.05 -7.73
N LEU A 42 31.21 7.80 -9.02
CA LEU A 42 31.10 8.81 -10.08
C LEU A 42 29.64 8.91 -10.54
N CYS A 43 29.07 10.11 -10.49
CA CYS A 43 27.75 10.35 -11.08
C CYS A 43 27.88 10.64 -12.58
N PRO A 44 27.27 9.85 -13.50
CA PRO A 44 27.35 10.11 -14.94
C PRO A 44 26.66 11.41 -15.38
N CYS A 45 25.69 11.91 -14.61
CA CYS A 45 24.94 13.11 -14.96
C CYS A 45 25.73 14.41 -14.71
N CYS A 46 26.41 14.53 -13.56
CA CYS A 46 27.22 15.73 -13.25
C CYS A 46 28.72 15.54 -13.48
N GLY A 47 29.19 14.31 -13.65
CA GLY A 47 30.62 13.98 -13.81
C GLY A 47 31.46 14.19 -12.54
N GLU A 48 30.83 14.37 -11.38
CA GLU A 48 31.54 14.58 -10.11
C GLU A 48 31.63 13.28 -9.30
N TRP A 49 32.77 13.13 -8.61
CA TRP A 49 32.97 12.07 -7.63
C TRP A 49 32.32 12.49 -6.32
N LYS A 50 31.38 11.67 -5.83
CA LYS A 50 30.65 11.92 -4.59
C LYS A 50 30.76 10.72 -3.67
N LYS A 51 30.66 10.98 -2.37
CA LYS A 51 30.54 9.90 -1.38
C LYS A 51 29.31 9.06 -1.71
N ALA A 52 29.39 7.77 -1.44
CA ALA A 52 28.33 6.84 -1.75
C ALA A 52 27.01 7.24 -1.07
N THR A 53 27.04 7.91 0.09
CA THR A 53 25.85 8.43 0.81
C THR A 53 25.02 9.43 0.02
N ALA A 54 25.63 10.09 -0.99
CA ALA A 54 24.95 10.99 -1.91
C ALA A 54 24.18 10.27 -3.02
N PHE A 55 24.07 8.94 -2.97
CA PHE A 55 23.33 8.12 -3.93
C PHE A 55 22.26 7.31 -3.19
N TYR A 56 21.11 7.12 -3.81
CA TYR A 56 20.06 6.27 -3.25
C TYR A 56 20.48 4.80 -3.27
N GLN A 57 20.15 4.07 -2.21
CA GLN A 57 20.35 2.62 -2.15
C GLN A 57 19.40 1.92 -3.12
N ASP A 58 19.95 1.01 -3.91
CA ASP A 58 19.20 0.19 -4.84
C ASP A 58 19.97 -1.11 -5.09
N GLN A 59 19.37 -2.23 -4.68
CA GLN A 59 20.00 -3.55 -4.73
C GLN A 59 20.09 -4.11 -6.16
N ARG A 60 19.42 -3.49 -7.14
CA ARG A 60 19.45 -3.95 -8.54
C ARG A 60 20.79 -3.70 -9.22
N PHE A 61 21.59 -2.77 -8.70
CA PHE A 61 22.90 -2.43 -9.25
C PHE A 61 24.02 -3.12 -8.47
N ALA A 62 25.10 -3.49 -9.17
CA ALA A 62 26.26 -4.17 -8.56
C ALA A 62 26.91 -3.36 -7.42
N THR A 63 26.81 -2.02 -7.46
CA THR A 63 27.29 -1.11 -6.42
C THR A 63 26.36 -1.00 -5.21
N GLY A 64 25.18 -1.63 -5.25
CA GLY A 64 24.13 -1.49 -4.23
C GLY A 64 23.51 -0.10 -4.14
N ARG A 65 23.83 0.79 -5.09
CA ARG A 65 23.34 2.17 -5.16
C ARG A 65 23.02 2.56 -6.59
N PHE A 66 22.07 3.47 -6.71
CA PHE A 66 21.70 4.07 -7.98
C PHE A 66 22.86 4.90 -8.57
N TYR A 67 22.96 4.97 -9.90
CA TYR A 67 24.10 5.58 -10.60
C TYR A 67 24.05 7.11 -10.63
N PHE A 68 22.87 7.73 -10.55
CA PHE A 68 22.77 9.19 -10.40
C PHE A 68 22.77 9.62 -8.94
N CYS A 69 23.50 10.70 -8.64
CA CYS A 69 23.50 11.30 -7.32
C CYS A 69 22.15 11.96 -7.00
N THR A 70 21.84 12.08 -5.71
CA THR A 70 20.57 12.65 -5.20
C THR A 70 20.33 14.06 -5.74
N GLU A 71 21.36 14.90 -5.82
CA GLU A 71 21.24 16.26 -6.38
C GLU A 71 20.81 16.26 -7.85
N CYS A 72 21.39 15.38 -8.69
CA CYS A 72 21.00 15.28 -10.09
C CYS A 72 19.56 14.77 -10.24
N LEU A 73 19.16 13.80 -9.42
CA LEU A 73 17.78 13.30 -9.40
C LEU A 73 16.79 14.41 -9.01
N LEU A 74 17.18 15.28 -8.07
CA LEU A 74 16.36 16.43 -7.68
C LEU A 74 16.23 17.46 -8.81
N ASP A 75 17.34 17.78 -9.46
CA ASP A 75 17.32 18.73 -10.58
C ASP A 75 16.56 18.17 -11.80
N MET A 76 16.47 16.85 -11.95
CA MET A 76 15.63 16.21 -12.96
C MET A 76 14.15 16.16 -12.56
N ALA A 77 13.84 16.00 -11.27
CA ALA A 77 12.48 15.94 -10.77
C ALA A 77 11.80 17.32 -10.66
N THR A 78 12.60 18.39 -10.65
CA THR A 78 12.12 19.77 -10.44
C THR A 78 12.40 20.66 -11.65
N ASP A 79 11.66 21.77 -11.73
CA ASP A 79 12.06 22.89 -12.56
C ASP A 79 13.12 23.69 -11.81
N TYR A 80 14.38 23.38 -12.13
CA TYR A 80 15.54 24.07 -11.57
C TYR A 80 15.85 25.34 -12.36
N ASP A 81 15.63 26.50 -11.76
CA ASP A 81 16.05 27.77 -12.34
C ASP A 81 17.49 28.11 -11.90
N LYS A 82 18.41 28.09 -12.87
CA LYS A 82 19.83 28.39 -12.67
C LYS A 82 20.09 29.82 -12.16
N LYS A 83 19.15 30.76 -12.39
CA LYS A 83 19.31 32.17 -11.99
C LYS A 83 18.94 32.40 -10.53
N THR A 84 17.79 31.85 -10.11
CA THR A 84 17.28 31.98 -8.74
C THR A 84 17.83 30.89 -7.80
N LYS A 85 18.43 29.82 -8.35
CA LYS A 85 18.84 28.60 -7.63
C LYS A 85 17.70 27.98 -6.84
N THR A 86 16.46 28.25 -7.25
CA THR A 86 15.25 27.73 -6.63
C THR A 86 14.78 26.51 -7.44
N ARG A 87 14.31 25.50 -6.72
CA ARG A 87 13.66 24.32 -7.31
C ARG A 87 12.16 24.49 -7.15
N THR A 88 11.44 24.40 -8.25
CA THR A 88 9.97 24.34 -8.24
C THR A 88 9.53 22.90 -8.52
N ASP A 89 8.61 22.38 -7.72
CA ASP A 89 8.07 21.03 -7.89
C ASP A 89 7.27 20.94 -9.19
N ASN A 90 7.55 19.91 -10.00
CA ASN A 90 6.85 19.64 -11.24
C ASN A 90 6.40 18.18 -11.25
N ARG A 91 5.08 17.98 -11.42
CA ARG A 91 4.40 16.69 -11.37
C ARG A 91 4.97 15.70 -12.40
N GLU A 92 5.00 16.10 -13.67
CA GLU A 92 5.46 15.23 -14.77
C GLU A 92 6.93 14.85 -14.65
N LYS A 93 7.78 15.80 -14.23
CA LYS A 93 9.21 15.54 -14.03
C LYS A 93 9.44 14.59 -12.87
N THR A 94 8.72 14.78 -11.77
CA THR A 94 8.71 13.86 -10.63
C THR A 94 8.29 12.46 -11.08
N MET A 95 7.25 12.36 -11.91
CA MET A 95 6.76 11.12 -12.51
C MET A 95 7.84 10.41 -13.33
N LYS A 96 8.53 11.12 -14.23
CA LYS A 96 9.64 10.59 -15.05
C LYS A 96 10.80 10.08 -14.21
N VAL A 97 11.16 10.78 -13.14
CA VAL A 97 12.25 10.35 -12.23
C VAL A 97 11.85 9.13 -11.40
N LEU A 98 10.61 9.06 -10.94
CA LEU A 98 10.10 7.87 -10.23
C LEU A 98 10.04 6.65 -11.15
N GLN A 99 9.70 6.84 -12.42
CA GLN A 99 9.77 5.79 -13.44
C GLN A 99 11.20 5.31 -13.64
N LEU A 100 12.18 6.21 -13.69
CA LEU A 100 13.60 5.85 -13.79
C LEU A 100 14.09 5.04 -12.57
N LEU A 101 13.56 5.36 -11.38
CA LEU A 101 13.86 4.65 -10.13
C LEU A 101 12.97 3.40 -9.93
N ASP A 102 12.00 3.15 -10.81
CA ASP A 102 10.99 2.10 -10.68
C ASP A 102 10.22 2.14 -9.35
N LEU A 103 9.91 3.35 -8.87
CA LEU A 103 9.11 3.58 -7.67
C LEU A 103 7.70 3.98 -8.08
N PRO A 104 6.64 3.50 -7.40
CA PRO A 104 5.26 3.85 -7.75
C PRO A 104 5.03 5.35 -7.59
N PHE A 105 4.25 5.95 -8.48
CA PHE A 105 3.69 7.28 -8.28
C PHE A 105 2.27 7.18 -7.72
N ILE A 106 2.06 7.77 -6.55
CA ILE A 106 0.76 7.76 -5.85
C ILE A 106 0.31 9.22 -5.71
N GLU A 107 -0.69 9.61 -6.49
CA GLU A 107 -1.14 11.00 -6.62
C GLU A 107 -1.59 11.59 -5.27
N SER A 108 -2.33 10.80 -4.47
CA SER A 108 -2.78 11.24 -3.14
C SER A 108 -1.61 11.55 -2.18
N LEU A 109 -0.51 10.78 -2.26
CA LEU A 109 0.69 11.06 -1.46
C LEU A 109 1.44 12.28 -1.98
N TYR A 110 1.51 12.45 -3.30
CA TYR A 110 2.15 13.60 -3.91
C TYR A 110 1.44 14.90 -3.51
N GLN A 111 0.12 14.95 -3.61
CA GLN A 111 -0.70 16.09 -3.15
C GLN A 111 -0.52 16.36 -1.65
N ASN A 112 -0.47 15.31 -0.81
CA ASN A 112 -0.19 15.47 0.62
C ASN A 112 1.22 16.02 0.88
N CYS A 113 2.21 15.72 0.04
CA CYS A 113 3.54 16.32 0.15
C CYS A 113 3.51 17.81 -0.21
N LEU A 114 2.81 18.18 -1.29
CA LEU A 114 2.65 19.59 -1.68
C LEU A 114 1.99 20.42 -0.59
N LYS A 115 0.90 19.92 0.01
CA LYS A 115 0.23 20.61 1.14
C LYS A 115 1.16 20.85 2.32
N LYS A 116 1.99 19.86 2.67
CA LYS A 116 3.00 20.02 3.75
C LYS A 116 4.04 21.10 3.42
N ILE A 117 4.46 21.17 2.16
CA ILE A 117 5.42 22.18 1.70
C ILE A 117 4.80 23.60 1.76
N GLU A 118 3.51 23.73 1.50
CA GLU A 118 2.78 25.00 1.64
C GLU A 118 2.64 25.43 3.10
N GLU A 119 2.33 24.49 4.00
CA GLU A 119 2.17 24.70 5.44
C GLU A 119 3.49 25.10 6.15
N ASP A 120 4.64 24.54 5.74
CA ASP A 120 5.95 24.78 6.36
C ASP A 120 6.64 26.07 5.87
N THR A 121 5.90 27.18 5.83
CA THR A 121 6.33 28.45 5.19
C THR A 121 7.58 29.13 5.81
N GLY A 122 8.18 28.59 6.88
CA GLY A 122 9.25 29.21 7.66
C GLY A 122 10.68 28.64 7.53
N GLU A 123 10.91 27.54 6.81
CA GLU A 123 12.22 26.87 6.80
C GLU A 123 13.21 27.39 5.75
N ARG A 124 14.51 27.44 6.12
CA ARG A 124 15.62 27.90 5.25
C ARG A 124 15.95 26.95 4.09
N GLN A 125 15.58 25.67 4.20
CA GLN A 125 15.74 24.66 3.15
C GLN A 125 14.46 23.86 3.05
N ARG A 126 13.60 24.20 2.09
CA ARG A 126 12.36 23.47 1.85
C ARG A 126 12.68 22.15 1.15
N PRO A 127 12.23 20.99 1.68
CA PRO A 127 12.34 19.73 0.98
C PRO A 127 11.43 19.75 -0.25
N THR A 128 11.89 19.15 -1.34
CA THR A 128 11.11 18.95 -2.57
C THR A 128 10.08 17.84 -2.38
N ALA A 129 8.94 17.89 -3.07
CA ALA A 129 7.90 16.85 -2.99
C ALA A 129 8.44 15.46 -3.31
N PHE A 130 9.35 15.36 -4.30
CA PHE A 130 10.08 14.13 -4.62
C PHE A 130 10.90 13.58 -3.42
N GLN A 131 11.60 14.43 -2.66
CA GLN A 131 12.38 13.97 -1.49
C GLN A 131 11.47 13.41 -0.41
N MET A 132 10.34 14.07 -0.17
CA MET A 132 9.35 13.63 0.79
C MET A 132 8.73 12.30 0.39
N LEU A 133 8.40 12.12 -0.90
CA LEU A 133 7.91 10.84 -1.43
C LEU A 133 8.91 9.71 -1.22
N VAL A 134 10.17 9.88 -1.65
CA VAL A 134 11.21 8.86 -1.49
C VAL A 134 11.45 8.53 -0.02
N THR A 135 11.36 9.52 0.87
CA THR A 135 11.48 9.30 2.32
C THR A 135 10.31 8.45 2.84
N GLN A 136 9.07 8.79 2.47
CA GLN A 136 7.89 8.02 2.87
C GLN A 136 7.94 6.57 2.36
N TYR A 137 8.38 6.35 1.12
CA TYR A 137 8.53 4.99 0.58
C TYR A 137 9.55 4.14 1.35
N LYS A 138 10.59 4.76 1.91
CA LYS A 138 11.58 4.07 2.75
C LYS A 138 11.09 3.86 4.18
N SER A 139 10.33 4.80 4.72
CA SER A 139 9.88 4.76 6.11
C SER A 139 8.71 3.80 6.33
N PHE A 140 7.77 3.70 5.39
CA PHE A 140 6.55 2.92 5.58
C PHE A 140 6.63 1.52 4.95
N PRO A 141 6.39 0.42 5.71
CA PRO A 141 6.44 -0.95 5.19
C PRO A 141 5.48 -1.23 4.04
N GLN A 142 4.35 -0.51 3.95
CA GLN A 142 3.31 -0.70 2.94
C GLN A 142 3.76 -0.39 1.50
N TYR A 143 4.87 0.33 1.33
CA TYR A 143 5.43 0.66 0.01
C TYR A 143 6.64 -0.20 -0.34
N LYS A 144 7.04 -1.12 0.55
CA LYS A 144 8.18 -1.99 0.33
C LYS A 144 7.87 -2.99 -0.78
N GLY A 145 8.69 -2.99 -1.83
CA GLY A 145 8.56 -3.91 -2.97
C GLY A 145 7.52 -3.50 -4.01
N LYS A 146 6.88 -2.33 -3.86
CA LYS A 146 6.07 -1.76 -4.93
C LYS A 146 6.96 -1.21 -6.04
N THR A 147 6.48 -1.32 -7.27
CA THR A 147 7.20 -0.92 -8.49
C THR A 147 6.43 0.19 -9.21
N TRP A 148 6.96 0.68 -10.34
CA TRP A 148 6.24 1.65 -11.19
C TRP A 148 4.83 1.19 -11.57
N LYS A 149 4.60 -0.12 -11.70
CA LYS A 149 3.30 -0.70 -12.08
C LYS A 149 2.21 -0.52 -11.03
N ASP A 150 2.59 -0.31 -9.77
CA ASP A 150 1.66 -0.10 -8.66
C ASP A 150 1.29 1.38 -8.48
N SER A 151 1.57 2.20 -9.50
CA SER A 151 1.22 3.62 -9.51
C SER A 151 -0.30 3.80 -9.49
N SER A 152 -0.76 4.72 -8.66
CA SER A 152 -2.17 5.09 -8.56
C SER A 152 -2.32 6.56 -8.93
N TYR A 153 -2.92 6.79 -10.08
CA TYR A 153 -3.34 8.11 -10.52
C TYR A 153 -4.76 8.29 -10.03
N THR A 154 -5.02 9.27 -9.15
CA THR A 154 -6.38 9.79 -9.09
C THR A 154 -6.59 10.45 -10.45
N ALA A 155 -7.73 10.18 -11.11
CA ALA A 155 -8.07 10.84 -12.36
C ALA A 155 -8.20 12.35 -12.11
N THR A 156 -7.07 13.05 -12.14
CA THR A 156 -7.00 14.46 -12.45
C THR A 156 -7.24 14.56 -13.96
N ASP A 157 -8.05 15.53 -14.35
CA ASP A 157 -8.48 15.84 -15.73
C ASP A 157 -7.32 16.27 -16.65
N GLU A 158 -6.12 15.68 -16.52
CA GLU A 158 -4.87 16.11 -17.16
C GLU A 158 -4.32 15.12 -18.20
N ASP A 159 -4.91 13.93 -18.40
CA ASP A 159 -4.47 12.99 -19.46
C ASP A 159 -5.25 13.17 -20.79
N LEU A 160 -5.74 14.38 -21.05
CA LEU A 160 -6.28 14.80 -22.35
C LEU A 160 -5.49 16.02 -22.84
N ASP A 161 -4.22 15.80 -23.20
CA ASP A 161 -3.47 16.75 -24.01
C ASP A 161 -4.10 16.83 -25.40
N ASP A 162 -4.86 17.91 -25.65
CA ASP A 162 -4.67 18.79 -26.80
C ASP A 162 -5.51 20.07 -26.62
N GLU A 163 -4.81 21.19 -26.45
CA GLU A 163 -5.14 22.59 -26.80
C GLU A 163 -6.62 23.04 -26.69
N ASP A 164 -6.98 23.76 -25.62
CA ASP A 164 -7.26 25.22 -25.65
C ASP A 164 -8.07 25.72 -24.44
N SER A 165 -7.49 26.75 -23.81
CA SER A 165 -8.13 27.95 -23.24
C SER A 165 -9.19 27.82 -22.12
N GLU A 166 -8.78 28.40 -20.98
CA GLU A 166 -9.51 29.28 -20.05
C GLU A 166 -10.98 28.99 -19.68
N GLY A 167 -11.18 28.75 -18.39
CA GLY A 167 -12.03 29.65 -17.60
C GLY A 167 -13.52 29.72 -17.92
N VAL A 168 -14.17 28.60 -18.22
CA VAL A 168 -15.64 28.46 -18.08
C VAL A 168 -15.92 27.03 -17.62
N ALA A 169 -16.81 26.85 -16.65
CA ALA A 169 -17.27 25.55 -16.17
C ALA A 169 -17.77 24.70 -17.36
N LYS A 170 -16.90 23.91 -17.98
CA LYS A 170 -17.27 23.08 -19.13
C LYS A 170 -18.08 21.90 -18.61
N ILE A 171 -19.29 21.82 -19.14
CA ILE A 171 -20.25 20.75 -18.95
C ILE A 171 -19.58 19.42 -19.31
N SER A 172 -19.46 18.50 -18.36
CA SER A 172 -18.85 17.20 -18.60
C SER A 172 -19.74 16.37 -19.54
N PRO A 173 -19.29 16.03 -20.76
CA PRO A 173 -20.12 15.35 -21.77
C PRO A 173 -20.56 13.96 -21.32
N ARG A 174 -19.79 13.32 -20.43
CA ARG A 174 -20.13 12.05 -19.78
C ARG A 174 -21.31 12.18 -18.81
N THR A 175 -21.33 13.24 -18.00
CA THR A 175 -22.41 13.54 -17.06
C THR A 175 -23.70 13.86 -17.81
N VAL A 176 -23.62 14.64 -18.89
CA VAL A 176 -24.79 14.91 -19.77
C VAL A 176 -25.31 13.64 -20.44
N LYS A 177 -24.43 12.77 -20.93
CA LYS A 177 -24.83 11.51 -21.56
C LYS A 177 -25.51 10.57 -20.56
N ASN A 178 -25.06 10.55 -19.31
CA ASN A 178 -25.69 9.77 -18.24
C ASN A 178 -27.03 10.37 -17.82
N GLY A 179 -27.08 11.69 -17.62
CA GLY A 179 -28.31 12.42 -17.30
C GLY A 179 -29.38 12.23 -18.38
N ARG A 180 -29.02 12.30 -19.67
CA ARG A 180 -29.95 12.03 -20.79
C ARG A 180 -30.53 10.61 -20.79
N LYS A 181 -29.75 9.61 -20.33
CA LYS A 181 -30.22 8.22 -20.24
C LYS A 181 -31.16 8.01 -19.05
N ARG A 182 -30.90 8.67 -17.92
CA ARG A 182 -31.69 8.52 -16.68
C ARG A 182 -32.97 9.36 -16.68
N PHE A 183 -32.86 10.65 -17.00
CA PHE A 183 -33.96 11.61 -16.89
C PHE A 183 -34.78 11.78 -18.18
N GLY A 184 -34.40 11.11 -19.27
CA GLY A 184 -35.08 11.20 -20.57
C GLY A 184 -34.77 12.49 -21.34
N ALA A 185 -35.49 12.73 -22.43
CA ALA A 185 -35.28 13.87 -23.33
C ALA A 185 -36.13 15.09 -22.92
N GLY A 186 -35.55 16.31 -22.93
CA GLY A 186 -36.30 17.55 -22.71
C GLY A 186 -35.60 18.64 -21.89
N TYR A 187 -34.40 18.38 -21.36
CA TYR A 187 -33.63 19.34 -20.55
C TYR A 187 -32.45 19.92 -21.33
N SER A 188 -31.89 21.06 -20.88
CA SER A 188 -30.65 21.60 -21.43
C SER A 188 -29.43 20.81 -20.94
N ASP A 189 -28.27 20.96 -21.59
CA ASP A 189 -27.05 20.25 -21.19
C ASP A 189 -26.56 20.67 -19.79
N GLU A 190 -26.77 21.92 -19.40
CA GLU A 190 -26.51 22.43 -18.06
C GLU A 190 -27.45 21.80 -17.02
N GLU A 191 -28.72 21.64 -17.38
CA GLU A 191 -29.74 21.01 -16.54
C GLU A 191 -29.46 19.52 -16.34
N TYR A 192 -29.01 18.82 -17.37
CA TYR A 192 -28.58 17.43 -17.24
C TYR A 192 -27.37 17.27 -16.33
N GLN A 193 -26.44 18.21 -16.36
CA GLN A 193 -25.29 18.20 -15.45
C GLN A 193 -25.74 18.41 -14.00
N PHE A 194 -26.64 19.37 -13.76
CA PHE A 194 -27.21 19.61 -12.44
C PHE A 194 -27.94 18.36 -11.91
N LEU A 195 -28.82 17.75 -12.70
CA LEU A 195 -29.60 16.59 -12.29
C LEU A 195 -28.74 15.38 -11.94
N GLU A 196 -27.72 15.08 -12.74
CA GLU A 196 -26.83 13.96 -12.51
C GLU A 196 -25.92 14.20 -11.29
N ASN A 197 -25.43 15.44 -11.08
CA ASN A 197 -24.63 15.78 -9.90
C ASN A 197 -25.45 15.63 -8.61
N GLU A 198 -26.66 16.16 -8.58
CA GLU A 198 -27.56 16.03 -7.43
C GLU A 198 -27.89 14.56 -7.12
N TYR A 199 -28.20 13.77 -8.15
CA TYR A 199 -28.46 12.34 -7.99
C TYR A 199 -27.23 11.61 -7.42
N GLN A 200 -26.02 11.92 -7.89
CA GLN A 200 -24.78 11.35 -7.37
C GLN A 200 -24.52 11.76 -5.92
N GLU A 201 -24.84 13.00 -5.53
CA GLU A 201 -24.76 13.44 -4.14
C GLU A 201 -25.70 12.64 -3.23
N TRP A 202 -26.94 12.38 -3.66
CA TRP A 202 -27.88 11.54 -2.91
C TRP A 202 -27.36 10.11 -2.75
N MET A 203 -26.83 9.53 -3.82
CA MET A 203 -26.26 8.17 -3.81
C MET A 203 -24.98 8.06 -2.96
N THR A 204 -24.19 9.13 -2.85
CA THR A 204 -22.94 9.14 -2.07
C THR A 204 -23.22 9.30 -0.57
N ARG A 205 -24.25 10.08 -0.21
CA ARG A 205 -24.57 10.41 1.19
C ARG A 205 -25.53 9.42 1.84
N TYR A 206 -26.39 8.77 1.06
CA TYR A 206 -27.38 7.81 1.56
C TYR A 206 -27.22 6.47 0.86
N GLU A 207 -27.18 5.40 1.65
CA GLU A 207 -27.11 4.03 1.11
C GLU A 207 -28.42 3.71 0.36
N CYS A 208 -28.29 3.51 -0.94
CA CYS A 208 -29.40 3.12 -1.79
C CYS A 208 -29.38 1.60 -1.96
N ASN A 209 -30.25 0.89 -1.22
CA ASN A 209 -30.28 -0.57 -1.21
C ASN A 209 -31.41 -1.12 -2.08
N THR A 210 -32.33 -0.28 -2.56
CA THR A 210 -33.52 -0.70 -3.31
C THR A 210 -33.80 0.19 -4.51
N LYS A 211 -34.30 -0.40 -5.60
CA LYS A 211 -34.71 0.33 -6.81
C LYS A 211 -35.76 1.43 -6.53
N ALA A 212 -36.64 1.20 -5.55
CA ALA A 212 -37.64 2.19 -5.15
C ALA A 212 -36.98 3.47 -4.59
N GLN A 213 -35.85 3.36 -3.89
CA GLN A 213 -35.10 4.51 -3.40
C GLN A 213 -34.40 5.26 -4.54
N GLU A 214 -33.89 4.56 -5.55
CA GLU A 214 -33.31 5.18 -6.76
C GLU A 214 -34.34 6.06 -7.47
N GLU A 215 -35.57 5.56 -7.67
CA GLU A 215 -36.66 6.31 -8.29
C GLU A 215 -37.06 7.54 -7.45
N ILE A 216 -37.02 7.44 -6.11
CA ILE A 216 -37.27 8.58 -5.23
C ILE A 216 -36.17 9.64 -5.38
N PHE A 217 -34.90 9.26 -5.44
CA PHE A 217 -33.79 10.20 -5.63
C PHE A 217 -33.83 10.88 -7.01
N GLU A 218 -34.19 10.17 -8.07
CA GLU A 218 -34.42 10.76 -9.39
C GLU A 218 -35.55 11.80 -9.35
N ARG A 219 -36.67 11.48 -8.68
CA ARG A 219 -37.79 12.42 -8.49
C ARG A 219 -37.39 13.64 -7.70
N LEU A 220 -36.53 13.46 -6.71
CA LEU A 220 -36.08 14.53 -5.83
C LEU A 220 -35.15 15.52 -6.54
N ALA A 221 -34.23 15.02 -7.37
CA ALA A 221 -33.38 15.85 -8.23
C ALA A 221 -34.21 16.69 -9.22
N MET A 222 -35.22 16.08 -9.87
CA MET A 222 -36.12 16.80 -10.78
C MET A 222 -36.91 17.90 -10.06
N LYS A 223 -37.43 17.63 -8.86
CA LYS A 223 -38.16 18.63 -8.07
C LYS A 223 -37.29 19.79 -7.63
N LYS A 224 -36.02 19.55 -7.27
CA LYS A 224 -35.06 20.61 -6.93
C LYS A 224 -34.82 21.54 -8.12
N LEU A 225 -34.70 20.98 -9.33
CA LEU A 225 -34.55 21.75 -10.56
C LEU A 225 -35.80 22.57 -10.89
N GLU A 226 -37.01 22.02 -10.72
CA GLU A 226 -38.27 22.75 -10.89
C GLU A 226 -38.38 23.93 -9.91
N ILE A 227 -38.01 23.74 -8.65
CA ILE A 227 -37.99 24.81 -7.64
C ILE A 227 -37.02 25.91 -8.08
N HIS A 228 -35.79 25.55 -8.49
CA HIS A 228 -34.80 26.51 -8.95
C HIS A 228 -35.29 27.34 -10.14
N LYS A 229 -35.93 26.70 -11.13
CA LYS A 229 -36.57 27.39 -12.27
C LYS A 229 -37.69 28.33 -11.84
N ALA A 230 -38.57 27.89 -10.94
CA ALA A 230 -39.67 28.70 -10.42
C ALA A 230 -39.16 29.91 -9.60
N THR A 231 -38.11 29.73 -8.80
CA THR A 231 -37.47 30.83 -8.05
C THR A 231 -36.85 31.86 -8.99
N LEU A 232 -36.18 31.43 -10.07
CA LEU A 232 -35.63 32.32 -11.08
C LEU A 232 -36.72 33.07 -11.86
N ALA A 233 -37.86 32.43 -12.10
CA ALA A 233 -39.01 33.04 -12.77
C ALA A 233 -39.82 33.98 -11.85
N GLY A 234 -39.61 33.92 -10.53
CA GLY A 234 -40.36 34.71 -9.54
C GLY A 234 -41.76 34.17 -9.22
N ASP A 235 -42.04 32.91 -9.55
CA ASP A 235 -43.31 32.23 -9.27
C ASP A 235 -43.38 31.71 -7.82
N SER A 236 -44.60 31.48 -7.30
CA SER A 236 -44.79 30.89 -5.97
C SER A 236 -44.29 29.44 -5.93
N THR A 237 -43.34 29.16 -5.01
CA THR A 237 -42.73 27.83 -4.83
C THR A 237 -43.43 26.97 -3.77
N ASP A 238 -44.38 27.52 -3.01
CA ASP A 238 -44.96 26.87 -1.82
C ASP A 238 -45.49 25.44 -2.09
N LYS A 239 -46.12 25.23 -3.25
CA LYS A 239 -46.64 23.92 -3.65
C LYS A 239 -45.52 22.96 -4.03
N LEU A 240 -44.47 23.44 -4.70
CA LEU A 240 -43.33 22.63 -5.09
C LEU A 240 -42.51 22.22 -3.86
N ASP A 241 -42.29 23.14 -2.93
CA ASP A 241 -41.61 22.90 -1.65
C ASP A 241 -42.36 21.87 -0.80
N ALA A 242 -43.70 21.96 -0.74
CA ALA A 242 -44.51 20.97 -0.03
C ALA A 242 -44.38 19.57 -0.66
N THR A 243 -44.39 19.47 -2.00
CA THR A 243 -44.19 18.18 -2.67
C THR A 243 -42.78 17.63 -2.47
N TYR A 244 -41.76 18.49 -2.46
CA TYR A 244 -40.37 18.10 -2.18
C TYR A 244 -40.22 17.53 -0.75
N GLN A 245 -40.85 18.17 0.23
CA GLN A 245 -40.90 17.67 1.60
C GLN A 245 -41.61 16.31 1.73
N GLN A 246 -42.67 16.07 0.95
CA GLN A 246 -43.34 14.75 0.92
C GLN A 246 -42.43 13.65 0.36
N TRP A 247 -41.65 13.94 -0.69
CA TRP A 247 -40.68 12.98 -1.23
C TRP A 247 -39.52 12.71 -0.25
N LEU A 248 -39.02 13.73 0.45
CA LEU A 248 -38.03 13.58 1.53
C LEU A 248 -38.55 12.68 2.68
N GLN A 249 -39.82 12.83 3.06
CA GLN A 249 -40.46 11.99 4.06
C GLN A 249 -40.63 10.55 3.56
N THR A 250 -40.98 10.36 2.29
CA THR A 250 -41.12 9.05 1.66
C THR A 250 -39.77 8.32 1.57
N ALA A 251 -38.67 9.04 1.31
CA ALA A 251 -37.31 8.50 1.36
C ALA A 251 -36.76 8.30 2.79
N ASN A 252 -37.49 8.69 3.84
CA ASN A 252 -37.08 8.54 5.24
C ASN A 252 -35.73 9.26 5.58
N ILE A 253 -35.41 10.32 4.85
CA ILE A 253 -34.13 11.06 4.93
C ILE A 253 -34.24 12.37 5.70
N THR A 254 -35.36 12.59 6.41
CA THR A 254 -35.53 13.82 7.20
C THR A 254 -34.55 13.86 8.38
N PRO A 255 -34.03 15.04 8.76
CA PRO A 255 -33.06 15.19 9.86
C PRO A 255 -33.52 14.62 11.21
N ARG A 256 -34.84 14.46 11.39
CA ARG A 256 -35.45 13.92 12.61
C ARG A 256 -35.30 12.40 12.74
N GLN A 257 -35.00 11.70 11.64
CA GLN A 257 -34.96 10.22 11.54
C GLN A 257 -33.55 9.65 11.40
N SER A 258 -32.54 10.47 11.04
CA SER A 258 -31.14 10.04 10.94
C SER A 258 -30.49 9.67 12.30
N ALA A 259 -31.13 10.06 13.42
CA ALA A 259 -30.71 9.68 14.76
C ALA A 259 -31.12 8.23 15.14
N SER A 260 -32.12 7.63 14.49
CA SER A 260 -32.62 6.29 14.84
C SER A 260 -32.08 5.17 13.95
N ASN A 261 -31.67 5.46 12.72
CA ASN A 261 -31.32 4.42 11.74
C ASN A 261 -29.81 4.14 11.63
N ASN A 262 -28.94 4.95 12.26
CA ASN A 262 -27.50 4.63 12.38
C ASN A 262 -27.19 3.64 13.52
N VAL A 263 -28.22 3.09 14.19
CA VAL A 263 -28.11 2.11 15.28
C VAL A 263 -28.67 0.75 14.89
N THR A 264 -28.77 0.44 13.59
CA THR A 264 -29.24 -0.89 13.15
C THR A 264 -28.10 -1.89 12.97
N ASP A 265 -26.86 -1.45 12.75
CA ASP A 265 -25.68 -2.33 12.61
C ASP A 265 -24.73 -2.35 13.83
N ALA A 266 -24.97 -1.50 14.83
CA ALA A 266 -24.41 -1.71 16.15
C ALA A 266 -25.47 -2.41 16.99
N GLN A 267 -25.69 -3.72 16.77
CA GLN A 267 -26.30 -4.53 17.83
C GLN A 267 -25.42 -4.32 19.07
N THR A 268 -25.90 -3.55 20.03
CA THR A 268 -25.13 -3.26 21.23
C THR A 268 -24.81 -4.60 21.90
N PHE A 269 -23.64 -4.69 22.53
CA PHE A 269 -23.17 -5.94 23.16
C PHE A 269 -24.25 -6.59 24.05
N GLY A 270 -25.07 -5.79 24.73
CA GLY A 270 -26.22 -6.26 25.52
C GLY A 270 -27.30 -6.96 24.71
N THR A 271 -27.65 -6.46 23.50
CA THR A 271 -28.62 -7.13 22.61
C THR A 271 -28.09 -8.43 22.02
N LEU A 272 -26.77 -8.52 21.80
CA LEU A 272 -26.11 -9.76 21.38
C LEU A 272 -26.09 -10.79 22.50
N ILE A 273 -25.78 -10.38 23.73
CA ILE A 273 -25.86 -11.26 24.92
C ILE A 273 -27.28 -11.79 25.08
N GLN A 274 -28.29 -10.92 25.01
CA GLN A 274 -29.68 -11.32 25.16
C GLN A 274 -30.08 -12.36 24.09
N LYS A 275 -29.72 -12.14 22.82
CA LYS A 275 -29.90 -13.14 21.75
C LYS A 275 -29.15 -14.44 22.03
N PHE A 276 -27.91 -14.39 22.54
CA PHE A 276 -27.14 -15.58 22.91
C PHE A 276 -27.68 -16.31 24.15
N GLU A 277 -28.45 -15.65 25.00
CA GLU A 277 -29.09 -16.27 26.17
C GLU A 277 -30.43 -16.91 25.81
N GLU A 278 -31.25 -16.22 25.01
CA GLU A 278 -32.61 -16.63 24.67
C GLU A 278 -32.67 -17.64 23.52
N ASP A 279 -31.80 -17.49 22.50
CA ASP A 279 -31.85 -18.34 21.30
C ASP A 279 -30.78 -19.46 21.32
N ARG A 280 -31.21 -20.67 20.94
CA ARG A 280 -30.35 -21.83 20.65
C ARG A 280 -30.72 -22.36 19.26
N PRO A 281 -29.78 -22.86 18.46
CA PRO A 281 -28.37 -23.14 18.77
C PRO A 281 -27.44 -21.92 18.65
N LEU A 282 -26.36 -21.93 19.42
CA LEU A 282 -25.28 -20.94 19.29
C LEU A 282 -24.53 -21.14 17.96
N PRO A 283 -23.99 -20.07 17.36
CA PRO A 283 -23.14 -20.21 16.18
C PRO A 283 -21.91 -21.05 16.48
N GLU A 284 -21.42 -21.81 15.48
CA GLU A 284 -20.19 -22.58 15.61
C GLU A 284 -18.98 -21.63 15.74
N ILE A 285 -18.07 -21.97 16.65
CA ILE A 285 -16.84 -21.20 16.87
C ILE A 285 -15.98 -21.26 15.61
N ASP A 286 -15.42 -20.12 15.21
CA ASP A 286 -14.49 -20.02 14.09
C ASP A 286 -13.38 -21.09 14.18
N PRO A 287 -13.11 -21.85 13.10
CA PRO A 287 -12.07 -22.88 13.07
C PRO A 287 -10.71 -22.45 13.63
N GLU A 288 -10.31 -21.19 13.45
CA GLU A 288 -9.03 -20.67 13.94
C GLU A 288 -9.01 -20.50 15.47
N LEU A 289 -10.16 -20.24 16.09
CA LEU A 289 -10.31 -20.02 17.54
C LEU A 289 -10.72 -21.30 18.29
N LYS A 290 -10.98 -22.39 17.56
CA LYS A 290 -11.55 -23.62 18.12
C LYS A 290 -10.57 -24.43 19.00
N ASP A 291 -9.28 -24.45 18.68
CA ASP A 291 -8.27 -25.21 19.44
C ASP A 291 -6.84 -24.66 19.23
N VAL A 292 -6.61 -23.40 19.63
CA VAL A 292 -5.32 -22.69 19.45
C VAL A 292 -4.16 -23.44 20.12
N ASP A 293 -4.39 -23.98 21.32
CA ASP A 293 -3.36 -24.64 22.15
C ASP A 293 -3.34 -26.17 22.00
N LYS A 294 -4.16 -26.75 21.13
CA LYS A 294 -4.30 -28.20 20.93
C LYS A 294 -4.58 -28.97 22.23
N ILE A 295 -5.31 -28.35 23.16
CA ILE A 295 -5.62 -28.92 24.47
C ILE A 295 -6.53 -30.15 24.30
N GLY A 296 -7.47 -30.09 23.35
CA GLY A 296 -8.32 -31.23 23.03
C GLY A 296 -7.49 -32.44 22.59
N LEU A 297 -6.53 -32.21 21.70
CA LEU A 297 -5.59 -33.25 21.25
C LEU A 297 -4.76 -33.82 22.39
N LEU A 298 -4.28 -32.99 23.31
CA LEU A 298 -3.51 -33.44 24.49
C LEU A 298 -4.35 -34.34 25.42
N ILE A 299 -5.60 -33.97 25.69
CA ILE A 299 -6.51 -34.78 26.51
C ILE A 299 -6.81 -36.12 25.80
N ASP A 300 -7.08 -36.09 24.50
CA ASP A 300 -7.36 -37.30 23.73
C ASP A 300 -6.15 -38.23 23.63
N VAL A 301 -4.94 -37.68 23.49
CA VAL A 301 -3.67 -38.44 23.48
C VAL A 301 -3.37 -38.98 24.88
N PHE A 302 -3.14 -38.10 25.85
CA PHE A 302 -2.52 -38.45 27.13
C PHE A 302 -3.49 -39.03 28.15
N PHE A 303 -4.77 -38.65 28.12
CA PHE A 303 -5.77 -39.26 29.01
C PHE A 303 -6.46 -40.43 28.32
N LYS A 304 -7.24 -40.18 27.28
CA LYS A 304 -8.08 -41.23 26.66
C LYS A 304 -7.24 -42.28 25.94
N GLY A 305 -6.26 -41.86 25.17
CA GLY A 305 -5.39 -42.74 24.38
C GLY A 305 -4.46 -43.58 25.25
N HIS A 306 -3.85 -42.98 26.26
CA HIS A 306 -3.03 -43.72 27.24
C HIS A 306 -3.86 -44.72 28.04
N LEU A 307 -5.05 -44.33 28.54
CA LEU A 307 -5.98 -45.26 29.20
C LEU A 307 -6.38 -46.41 28.27
N SER A 308 -6.72 -46.10 27.02
CA SER A 308 -7.08 -47.13 26.03
C SER A 308 -5.94 -48.13 25.81
N LYS A 309 -4.68 -47.65 25.78
CA LYS A 309 -3.51 -48.51 25.66
C LYS A 309 -3.27 -49.34 26.93
N MET A 310 -3.40 -48.76 28.12
CA MET A 310 -3.28 -49.49 29.40
C MET A 310 -4.31 -50.62 29.51
N PHE A 311 -5.53 -50.39 29.04
CA PHE A 311 -6.59 -51.41 29.01
C PHE A 311 -6.54 -52.35 27.80
N GLY A 312 -5.55 -52.21 26.91
CA GLY A 312 -5.40 -53.05 25.72
C GLY A 312 -6.50 -52.86 24.66
N LEU A 313 -7.24 -51.76 24.72
CA LEU A 313 -8.34 -51.45 23.81
C LEU A 313 -7.79 -50.86 22.50
N LYS A 314 -8.00 -51.57 21.39
CA LYS A 314 -7.63 -51.11 20.04
C LYS A 314 -8.66 -50.12 19.49
N ASN A 315 -8.66 -48.90 20.03
CA ASN A 315 -9.56 -47.82 19.62
C ASN A 315 -8.81 -46.71 18.87
N ALA A 316 -9.54 -45.83 18.17
CA ALA A 316 -8.95 -44.69 17.45
C ALA A 316 -8.04 -43.82 18.33
N PHE A 317 -8.38 -43.64 19.62
CA PHE A 317 -7.57 -42.93 20.60
C PHE A 317 -6.24 -43.63 20.93
N ALA A 318 -6.21 -44.97 20.96
CA ALA A 318 -4.98 -45.73 21.19
C ALA A 318 -3.99 -45.51 20.03
N ASN A 319 -4.48 -45.52 18.78
CA ASN A 319 -3.66 -45.25 17.61
C ASN A 319 -3.12 -43.81 17.59
N ILE A 320 -3.94 -42.84 18.00
CA ILE A 320 -3.53 -41.42 18.12
C ILE A 320 -2.42 -41.29 19.17
N TYR A 321 -2.56 -41.96 20.32
CA TYR A 321 -1.53 -42.01 21.35
C TYR A 321 -0.23 -42.64 20.86
N GLU A 322 -0.29 -43.78 20.17
CA GLU A 322 0.90 -44.47 19.66
C GLU A 322 1.65 -43.64 18.62
N LYS A 323 0.92 -43.01 17.70
CA LYS A 323 1.50 -42.10 16.71
C LYS A 323 2.17 -40.89 17.39
N TYR A 324 1.55 -40.35 18.43
CA TYR A 324 2.13 -39.24 19.19
C TYR A 324 3.37 -39.66 19.97
N MET A 325 3.33 -40.81 20.66
CA MET A 325 4.47 -41.34 21.43
C MET A 325 5.64 -41.77 20.55
N LYS A 326 5.40 -42.29 19.34
CA LYS A 326 6.47 -42.70 18.42
C LYS A 326 7.44 -41.57 18.09
N LYS A 327 6.96 -40.32 18.03
CA LYS A 327 7.83 -39.15 17.83
C LYS A 327 8.86 -38.97 18.94
N TYR A 328 8.53 -39.38 20.15
CA TYR A 328 9.36 -39.22 21.35
C TYR A 328 10.00 -40.52 21.82
N THR A 329 9.74 -41.64 21.13
CA THR A 329 10.30 -42.95 21.46
C THR A 329 11.47 -43.22 20.52
N VAL A 330 12.64 -43.49 21.10
CA VAL A 330 13.80 -43.97 20.34
C VAL A 330 13.70 -45.50 20.30
N GLU A 331 13.59 -46.06 19.10
CA GLU A 331 13.72 -47.51 18.91
C GLU A 331 15.22 -47.87 18.99
N PRO A 332 15.61 -48.90 19.78
CA PRO A 332 17.00 -49.35 19.79
C PRO A 332 17.41 -49.78 18.38
N PRO A 333 18.67 -49.54 17.96
CA PRO A 333 19.11 -49.95 16.64
C PRO A 333 18.95 -51.46 16.50
N THR A 334 18.08 -51.87 15.58
CA THR A 334 18.02 -53.25 15.12
C THR A 334 19.29 -53.50 14.34
N TYR A 335 20.23 -54.22 14.94
CA TYR A 335 21.28 -54.86 14.17
C TYR A 335 20.57 -55.96 13.37
N GLU A 336 20.58 -55.86 12.05
CA GLU A 336 20.36 -57.03 11.21
C GLU A 336 21.47 -58.00 11.60
N GLU A 337 21.16 -58.95 12.47
CA GLU A 337 21.97 -60.14 12.61
C GLU A 337 21.91 -60.78 11.23
N GLU A 338 22.97 -60.57 10.43
CA GLU A 338 23.20 -61.27 9.18
C GLU A 338 22.89 -62.75 9.45
N GLU A 339 21.92 -63.31 8.72
CA GLU A 339 21.43 -64.70 8.78
C GLU A 339 22.55 -65.75 8.50
N ASP A 340 23.83 -65.35 8.51
CA ASP A 340 25.01 -66.16 8.26
C ASP A 340 25.83 -66.51 9.51
N SER A 341 25.36 -66.17 10.72
CA SER A 341 26.10 -66.51 11.95
C SER A 341 26.12 -68.02 12.26
N GLU A 342 25.09 -68.79 11.89
CA GLU A 342 25.10 -70.26 12.04
C GLU A 342 25.96 -70.95 10.96
N SER A 343 25.98 -70.42 9.73
CA SER A 343 26.78 -70.98 8.62
C SER A 343 28.29 -70.73 8.78
N ILE A 344 28.67 -69.63 9.46
CA ILE A 344 30.05 -69.30 9.84
C ILE A 344 30.49 -70.12 11.07
N PHE A 345 29.61 -70.38 12.04
CA PHE A 345 29.94 -71.16 13.22
C PHE A 345 30.27 -72.63 12.87
N ASP A 346 29.48 -73.25 11.99
CA ASP A 346 29.73 -74.63 11.52
C ASP A 346 31.01 -74.75 10.67
N ARG A 347 31.36 -73.70 9.91
CA ARG A 347 32.62 -73.65 9.12
C ARG A 347 33.85 -73.43 9.97
N VAL A 348 33.74 -72.73 11.10
CA VAL A 348 34.87 -72.41 11.98
C VAL A 348 35.13 -73.52 12.99
N PHE A 349 34.08 -74.18 13.50
CA PHE A 349 34.24 -75.19 14.55
C PHE A 349 34.21 -76.63 14.06
N GLY A 350 33.68 -76.90 12.86
CA GLY A 350 33.73 -78.22 12.23
C GLY A 350 32.95 -79.30 13.00
N ASN A 351 32.21 -80.13 12.27
CA ASN A 351 31.63 -81.33 12.85
C ASN A 351 32.72 -82.20 13.48
N MET A 352 32.69 -82.35 14.81
CA MET A 352 33.12 -83.60 15.42
C MET A 352 31.97 -84.59 15.28
N ASP A 353 32.08 -85.45 14.27
CA ASP A 353 31.18 -86.58 14.05
C ASP A 353 31.08 -87.47 15.31
N GLY A 354 29.84 -87.85 15.65
CA GLY A 354 29.49 -88.80 16.72
C GLY A 354 28.01 -89.09 16.76
#